data_AF-A0A954YWR8-F1
#
_entry.id   AF-A0A954YWR8-F1
#
_cell.length_a   1.000
_cell.length_b   1.000
_cell.length_c   1.000
_cell.angle_alpha   90.00
_cell.angle_beta   90.00
_cell.angle_gamma   90.00
#
_symmetry.space_group_name_H-M   'P 1'
#
loop_
_entity.id
_entity.type
_entity.pdbx_description
1 polymer ?
#
loop_
_entity_poly.entity_id
_entity_poly.type
_entity_poly.pdbx_seq_one_letter_code
_entity_poly.pdbx_strand_id
1 'polypeptide(L)' 'HGLTYRNVAKLAAVEGFSEFNIGHSIVSRAMFVGMRAAVAEMVRLLKENEPSQ' A
#
# COMPACT_ATOMS: atom_id res chain seq x y z
N HIS A 1 -3.87 -11.02 2.52
CA HIS A 1 -4.62 -10.97 1.24
C HIS A 1 -5.78 -9.99 1.40
N GLY A 2 -6.13 -9.17 0.40
CA GLY A 2 -7.18 -8.14 0.52
C GLY A 2 -6.73 -6.78 1.07
N LEU A 3 -5.44 -6.45 0.94
CA LEU A 3 -4.92 -5.12 1.30
C LEU A 3 -5.36 -4.06 0.29
N THR A 4 -5.87 -2.95 0.81
CA THR A 4 -6.45 -1.84 0.06
C THR A 4 -5.81 -0.52 0.52
N TYR A 5 -5.99 0.54 -0.27
CA TYR A 5 -5.56 1.91 0.09
C TYR A 5 -6.19 2.43 1.39
N ARG A 6 -7.25 1.79 1.90
CA ARG A 6 -7.96 2.22 3.13
C ARG A 6 -7.48 1.50 4.39
N ASN A 7 -6.88 0.32 4.25
CA ASN A 7 -6.48 -0.50 5.41
C ASN A 7 -4.96 -0.70 5.51
N VAL A 8 -4.22 -0.49 4.43
CA VAL A 8 -2.77 -0.75 4.40
C VAL A 8 -1.99 0.08 5.41
N ALA A 9 -2.38 1.35 5.61
CA ALA A 9 -1.72 2.27 6.54
C ALA A 9 -1.70 1.74 7.99
N LYS A 10 -2.81 1.16 8.46
CA LYS A 10 -2.92 0.61 9.82
C LYS A 10 -2.00 -0.60 10.03
N LEU A 11 -1.75 -1.36 8.97
CA LEU A 11 -0.88 -2.54 9.02
C LEU A 11 0.59 -2.16 8.84
N ALA A 12 0.88 -1.15 8.02
CA ALA A 12 2.21 -0.59 7.87
C ALA A 12 2.78 -0.03 9.18
N ALA A 13 1.91 0.46 10.08
CA ALA A 13 2.27 0.97 11.40
C ALA A 13 2.64 -0.10 12.44
N VAL A 14 2.48 -1.39 12.12
CA VAL A 14 2.83 -2.48 13.03
C VAL A 14 4.28 -2.90 12.78
N GLU A 15 5.07 -2.98 13.85
CA GLU A 15 6.45 -3.45 13.77
C GLU A 15 6.53 -4.92 13.31
N GLY A 16 7.63 -5.27 12.64
CA GLY A 16 7.95 -6.64 12.24
C GLY A 16 7.47 -7.03 10.84
N PHE A 17 6.77 -6.17 10.12
CA PHE A 17 6.49 -6.37 8.69
C PHE A 17 7.66 -5.89 7.83
N SER A 18 8.20 -6.77 6.98
CA SER A 18 9.27 -6.45 6.02
C SER A 18 8.76 -6.20 4.60
N GLU A 19 7.61 -6.75 4.23
CA GLU A 19 7.07 -6.66 2.88
C GLU A 19 5.53 -6.73 2.87
N PHE A 20 4.92 -6.00 1.93
CA PHE A 20 3.48 -6.08 1.63
C PHE A 20 3.24 -6.52 0.19
N ASN A 21 2.73 -7.74 0.02
CA ASN A 21 2.35 -8.27 -1.29
C ASN A 21 0.89 -7.88 -1.63
N ILE A 22 0.71 -6.95 -2.59
CA ILE A 22 -0.60 -6.35 -2.94
C ILE A 22 -0.83 -6.41 -4.45
N GLY A 23 -1.86 -7.12 -4.90
CA GLY A 23 -2.21 -7.26 -6.31
C GLY A 23 -3.51 -6.55 -6.69
N HIS A 24 -4.65 -7.19 -6.42
CA HIS A 24 -5.97 -6.79 -6.92
C HIS A 24 -6.31 -5.30 -6.70
N SER A 25 -6.01 -4.75 -5.52
CA SER A 25 -6.33 -3.35 -5.23
C SER A 25 -5.49 -2.35 -6.02
N ILE A 26 -4.21 -2.65 -6.29
CA ILE A 26 -3.36 -1.80 -7.15
C ILE A 26 -3.88 -1.86 -8.58
N VAL A 27 -4.19 -3.06 -9.10
CA VAL A 27 -4.71 -3.22 -10.47
C VAL A 27 -6.06 -2.51 -10.63
N SER A 28 -6.98 -2.67 -9.67
CA SER A 28 -8.27 -1.99 -9.68
C SER A 28 -8.12 -0.47 -9.67
N ARG A 29 -7.20 0.08 -8.85
CA ARG A 29 -6.92 1.52 -8.83
C ARG A 29 -6.28 2.00 -10.14
N ALA A 30 -5.37 1.21 -10.71
CA ALA A 30 -4.67 1.54 -11.95
C ALA A 30 -5.61 1.73 -13.14
N MET A 31 -6.79 1.11 -13.14
CA MET A 31 -7.81 1.35 -14.17
C MET A 31 -8.29 2.80 -14.24
N PHE A 32 -8.15 3.57 -13.15
CA PHE A 32 -8.63 4.96 -13.07
C PHE A 32 -7.50 5.99 -13.15
N VAL A 33 -6.31 5.66 -12.63
CA VAL A 33 -5.19 6.63 -12.48
C VAL A 33 -3.92 6.21 -13.21
N GLY A 34 -3.91 5.03 -13.83
CA GLY A 34 -2.73 4.41 -14.41
C GLY A 34 -1.85 3.69 -13.38
N MET A 35 -1.09 2.69 -13.85
CA MET A 35 -0.31 1.80 -12.97
C MET A 35 0.76 2.53 -12.16
N ARG A 36 1.47 3.48 -12.77
CA ARG A 36 2.53 4.25 -12.08
C ARG A 36 1.97 5.04 -10.90
N ALA A 37 0.85 5.74 -11.09
CA ALA A 37 0.23 6.51 -10.02
C ALA A 37 -0.34 5.60 -8.92
N ALA A 38 -0.98 4.49 -9.30
CA ALA A 38 -1.53 3.53 -8.35
C ALA A 38 -0.44 2.93 -7.44
N VAL A 39 0.69 2.51 -8.01
CA VAL A 39 1.83 1.99 -7.24
C VAL A 39 2.45 3.08 -6.37
N ALA A 40 2.68 4.28 -6.91
CA ALA A 40 3.27 5.39 -6.17
C ALA A 40 2.46 5.76 -4.91
N GLU A 41 1.13 5.80 -5.03
CA GLU A 41 0.26 6.06 -3.88
C GLU A 41 0.30 4.94 -2.84
N MET A 42 0.32 3.67 -3.26
CA MET A 42 0.43 2.54 -2.33
C MET A 42 1.76 2.60 -1.56
N VAL A 43 2.87 2.85 -2.26
CA VAL A 43 4.19 3.02 -1.65
C VAL A 43 4.20 4.21 -0.69
N ARG A 44 3.53 5.31 -1.04
CA ARG A 44 3.43 6.47 -0.15
C ARG A 44 2.73 6.12 1.15
N LEU A 45 1.58 5.44 1.09
CA LEU A 45 0.85 4.99 2.27
C LEU A 45 1.68 4.06 3.15
N LEU A 46 2.46 3.15 2.55
CA LEU A 46 3.36 2.27 3.28
C LEU A 46 4.45 3.07 4.01
N LYS A 47 5.16 3.96 3.31
CA LYS A 47 6.27 4.75 3.87
C LYS A 47 5.83 5.77 4.92
N GLU A 48 4.69 6.44 4.71
CA GLU A 48 4.17 7.43 5.65
C GLU A 48 3.72 6.81 6.98
N ASN A 49 3.46 5.49 6.99
CA ASN A 49 2.96 4.78 8.17
C ASN A 49 3.93 3.72 8.68
N GLU A 50 5.10 3.55 8.06
CA GLU A 50 6.14 2.65 8.58
C GLU A 50 6.63 3.17 9.94
N PRO A 51 6.69 2.34 10.99
CA PRO A 51 7.18 2.78 12.29
C PRO A 51 8.61 3.29 12.13
N SER A 52 8.84 4.53 12.57
CA SER A 52 10.19 5.09 12.63
C SER A 52 10.99 4.27 13.64
N GLN A 53 12.05 3.61 13.14
CA GLN A 53 13.05 2.93 13.97
C GLN A 53 13.60 3.86 15.06
#